data_AF-A0AAN6J032-F1
#
_entry.id   AF-A0AAN6J032-F1
#
_cell.length_a   1.000
_cell.length_b   1.000
_cell.length_c   1.000
_cell.angle_alpha   90.00
_cell.angle_beta   90.00
_cell.angle_gamma   90.00
#
_symmetry.space_group_name_H-M   'P 1'
#
loop_
_entity.id
_entity.type
_entity.pdbx_description
1 polymer ?
#
loop_
_entity_poly.entity_id
_entity_poly.type
_entity_poly.pdbx_seq_one_letter_code
_entity_poly.pdbx_strand_id
1 'polypeptide(L)'
;MDVVVHIRKIDKSGNLLTGTNFPFPVPESEAPEGETIKLYGPQGFLRASSSASRDNSRSSANGQEVFYRHDCEEKIPLGTVVPLDITLWPMGMVFAEGEGVMLLVAGHFLSEPAVETMKLREPDDENVGDHHIHTGGQYDSSLILPVVAGNRA
;
A
#
# COMPACT_ATOMS: atom_id res chain seq x y z
N MET A 1 4.25 -13.97 -7.34
CA MET A 1 3.50 -12.72 -7.51
C MET A 1 3.92 -11.73 -6.43
N ASP A 2 4.27 -10.52 -6.84
CA ASP A 2 4.45 -9.35 -5.99
C ASP A 2 3.14 -8.59 -5.89
N VAL A 3 2.74 -8.26 -4.68
CA VAL A 3 1.51 -7.51 -4.41
C VAL A 3 1.87 -6.23 -3.69
N VAL A 4 1.46 -5.13 -4.29
CA VAL A 4 1.61 -3.77 -3.78
C VAL A 4 0.23 -3.24 -3.41
N VAL A 5 0.10 -2.70 -2.21
CA VAL A 5 -1.10 -2.00 -1.76
C VAL A 5 -0.74 -0.55 -1.45
N HIS A 6 -1.62 0.38 -1.78
CA HIS A 6 -1.43 1.81 -1.52
C HIS A 6 -2.75 2.46 -1.10
N ILE A 7 -2.74 3.13 0.04
CA ILE A 7 -3.83 3.99 0.48
C ILE A 7 -3.63 5.40 -0.05
N ARG A 8 -4.61 5.88 -0.80
CA ARG A 8 -4.69 7.27 -1.25
C ARG A 8 -5.85 7.98 -0.56
N LYS A 9 -5.67 9.29 -0.38
CA LYS A 9 -6.74 10.19 0.02
C LYS A 9 -7.46 10.71 -1.21
N ILE A 10 -8.78 10.76 -1.17
CA ILE A 10 -9.62 11.36 -2.22
C ILE A 10 -10.43 12.53 -1.68
N ASP A 11 -10.65 13.54 -2.51
CA ASP A 11 -11.57 14.64 -2.21
C ASP A 11 -13.04 14.20 -2.33
N LYS A 12 -13.97 15.11 -2.00
CA LYS A 12 -15.42 14.89 -2.10
C LYS A 12 -15.95 14.56 -3.51
N SER A 13 -15.15 14.81 -4.53
CA SER A 13 -15.49 14.52 -5.93
C SER A 13 -14.82 13.22 -6.40
N GLY A 14 -14.04 12.56 -5.54
CA GLY A 14 -13.28 11.36 -5.87
C GLY A 14 -11.92 11.62 -6.50
N ASN A 15 -11.44 12.87 -6.56
CA ASN A 15 -10.12 13.16 -7.11
C ASN A 15 -9.04 12.78 -6.11
N LEU A 16 -7.96 12.18 -6.62
CA LEU A 16 -6.78 11.86 -5.81
C LEU A 16 -6.14 13.14 -5.26
N LEU A 17 -5.95 13.16 -3.94
CA LEU A 17 -5.19 14.20 -3.27
C LEU A 17 -3.73 13.79 -3.12
N THR A 18 -2.88 14.80 -3.04
CA THR A 18 -1.45 14.71 -2.71
C THR A 18 -1.14 15.62 -1.52
N GLY A 19 0.08 15.50 -1.03
CA GLY A 19 0.73 16.49 -0.17
C GLY A 19 2.18 16.68 -0.61
N THR A 20 2.96 17.45 0.15
CA THR A 20 4.42 17.40 0.09
C THR A 20 4.99 16.73 1.34
N ASN A 21 6.08 15.96 1.19
CA ASN A 21 6.76 15.33 2.33
C ASN A 21 7.47 16.35 3.23
N PHE A 22 7.92 17.46 2.64
CA PHE A 22 8.63 18.54 3.32
C PHE A 22 8.13 19.90 2.83
N PRO A 23 8.33 20.99 3.61
CA PRO A 23 8.09 22.33 3.11
C PRO A 23 8.88 22.59 1.83
N PHE A 24 8.19 23.05 0.79
CA PHE A 24 8.76 23.29 -0.52
C PHE A 24 8.61 24.78 -0.88
N PRO A 25 9.57 25.40 -1.62
CA PRO A 25 9.56 26.84 -1.85
C PRO A 25 8.50 27.31 -2.88
N VAL A 26 7.73 26.39 -3.45
CA VAL A 26 6.62 26.65 -4.37
C VAL A 26 5.34 26.02 -3.83
N PRO A 27 4.15 26.47 -4.28
CA PRO A 27 2.89 25.82 -3.94
C PRO A 27 2.92 24.32 -4.24
N GLU A 28 2.15 23.54 -3.48
CA GLU A 28 2.10 22.07 -3.67
C GLU A 28 1.77 21.68 -5.11
N SER A 29 0.86 22.38 -5.77
CA SER A 29 0.47 22.14 -7.17
C SER A 29 1.61 22.32 -8.17
N GLU A 30 2.68 23.04 -7.79
CA GLU A 30 3.85 23.32 -8.62
C GLU A 30 5.08 22.50 -8.19
N ALA A 31 5.00 21.81 -7.05
CA ALA A 31 6.08 20.93 -6.61
C ALA A 31 6.27 19.80 -7.64
N PRO A 32 7.52 19.48 -8.04
CA PRO A 32 7.78 18.41 -8.98
C PRO A 32 7.20 17.08 -8.51
N GLU A 33 6.82 16.23 -9.46
CA GLU A 33 6.46 14.85 -9.17
C GLU A 33 7.69 14.06 -8.68
N GLY A 34 7.43 13.07 -7.84
CA GLY A 34 8.45 12.20 -7.29
C GLY A 34 8.15 11.86 -5.83
N GLU A 35 8.28 10.59 -5.47
CA GLU A 35 7.96 10.09 -4.12
C GLU A 35 8.79 10.75 -3.01
N THR A 36 9.95 11.32 -3.32
CA THR A 36 10.75 12.08 -2.34
C THR A 36 10.15 13.45 -2.04
N ILE A 37 9.41 14.03 -2.97
CA ILE A 37 8.84 15.39 -2.88
C ILE A 37 7.37 15.33 -2.46
N LYS A 38 6.59 14.46 -3.12
CA LYS A 38 5.15 14.33 -2.95
C LYS A 38 4.81 13.22 -1.97
N LEU A 39 3.81 13.51 -1.13
CA LEU A 39 3.19 12.55 -0.23
C LEU A 39 1.91 12.01 -0.87
N TYR A 40 1.89 10.72 -1.22
CA TYR A 40 0.71 10.08 -1.83
C TYR A 40 -0.14 9.32 -0.80
N GLY A 41 0.49 8.73 0.21
CA GLY A 41 -0.15 7.97 1.28
C GLY A 41 0.62 6.70 1.62
N PRO A 42 0.12 5.88 2.57
CA PRO A 42 0.84 4.70 3.00
C PRO A 42 0.70 3.53 2.02
N GLN A 43 1.71 2.67 1.94
CA GLN A 43 1.99 1.61 0.99
C GLN A 43 2.47 0.38 1.77
N GLY A 44 2.27 -0.79 1.18
CA GLY A 44 2.74 -2.07 1.70
C GLY A 44 3.02 -3.02 0.55
N PHE A 45 3.98 -3.92 0.75
CA PHE A 45 4.47 -4.81 -0.29
C PHE A 45 4.64 -6.21 0.28
N LEU A 46 4.21 -7.22 -0.46
CA LEU A 46 4.49 -8.60 -0.11
C LEU A 46 4.61 -9.45 -1.38
N ARG A 47 5.74 -10.15 -1.50
CA ARG A 47 5.83 -11.29 -2.42
C ARG A 47 5.04 -12.44 -1.84
N ALA A 48 4.04 -12.93 -2.56
CA ALA A 48 3.11 -13.91 -2.04
C ALA A 48 3.78 -15.24 -1.62
N SER A 49 4.90 -15.64 -2.24
CA SER A 49 5.66 -16.81 -1.80
C SER A 49 6.32 -16.65 -0.43
N SER A 50 6.60 -15.40 -0.02
CA SER A 50 7.12 -15.08 1.31
C SER A 50 6.08 -15.22 2.42
N SER A 51 4.80 -15.42 2.08
CA SER A 51 3.72 -15.60 3.07
C SER A 51 3.98 -16.80 4.00
N ALA A 52 4.67 -17.83 3.51
CA ALA A 52 5.11 -19.00 4.28
C ALA A 52 6.05 -18.67 5.45
N SER A 53 6.72 -17.50 5.40
CA SER A 53 7.68 -17.05 6.42
C SER A 53 7.06 -16.23 7.56
N ARG A 54 5.72 -16.19 7.67
CA ARG A 54 5.03 -15.41 8.70
C ARG A 54 5.39 -15.89 10.11
N ASP A 55 5.73 -14.93 10.99
CA ASP A 55 5.98 -15.17 12.40
C ASP A 55 4.84 -14.61 13.26
N ASN A 56 3.94 -15.50 13.67
CA ASN A 56 2.81 -15.14 14.51
C ASN A 56 3.21 -14.73 15.94
N SER A 57 4.41 -15.11 16.41
CA SER A 57 4.88 -14.73 17.75
C SER A 57 5.36 -13.28 17.82
N ARG A 58 5.73 -12.71 16.67
CA ARG A 58 6.20 -11.32 16.52
C ARG A 58 5.16 -10.40 15.89
N SER A 59 4.14 -10.96 15.25
CA SER A 59 3.04 -10.20 14.68
C SER A 59 2.12 -9.68 15.78
N SER A 60 1.58 -8.47 15.61
CA SER A 60 0.64 -7.90 16.56
C SER A 60 -0.72 -8.61 16.49
N ALA A 61 -1.37 -8.80 17.64
CA ALA A 61 -2.67 -9.48 17.72
C ALA A 61 -3.81 -8.70 17.04
N ASN A 62 -3.63 -7.40 16.80
CA ASN A 62 -4.59 -6.53 16.13
C ASN A 62 -4.41 -6.47 14.60
N GLY A 63 -3.46 -7.22 14.05
CA GLY A 63 -3.20 -7.29 12.60
C GLY A 63 -2.58 -6.04 11.99
N GLN A 64 -2.20 -5.04 12.80
CA GLN A 64 -1.57 -3.81 12.31
C GLN A 64 -0.11 -4.00 11.93
N GLU A 65 0.59 -4.92 12.59
CA GLU A 65 2.00 -5.22 12.33
C GLU A 65 2.16 -6.72 12.11
N VAL A 66 2.48 -7.11 10.88
CA VAL A 66 2.64 -8.50 10.49
C VAL A 66 4.11 -8.73 10.20
N PHE A 67 4.70 -9.66 10.95
CA PHE A 67 6.11 -9.97 10.82
C PHE A 67 6.32 -11.16 9.88
N TYR A 68 7.11 -10.96 8.84
CA TYR A 68 7.62 -12.02 7.97
C TYR A 68 9.13 -12.14 8.17
N ARG A 69 9.61 -13.36 8.36
CA ARG A 69 11.04 -13.63 8.56
C ARG A 69 11.83 -13.54 7.26
N HIS A 70 11.16 -13.75 6.13
CA HIS A 70 11.77 -13.76 4.80
C HIS A 70 12.96 -14.72 4.68
N ASP A 71 12.98 -15.79 5.48
CA ASP A 71 14.01 -16.82 5.50
C ASP A 71 13.61 -18.10 4.72
N CYS A 72 12.38 -18.14 4.21
CA CYS A 72 11.89 -19.17 3.31
C CYS A 72 10.87 -18.60 2.32
N GLU A 73 10.65 -19.34 1.23
CA GLU A 73 9.57 -19.07 0.27
C GLU A 73 8.89 -20.37 -0.17
N GLU A 74 7.59 -20.29 -0.43
CA GLU A 74 6.81 -21.37 -1.06
C GLU A 74 6.16 -20.85 -2.34
N LYS A 75 6.54 -21.42 -3.50
CA LYS A 75 5.95 -21.01 -4.78
C LYS A 75 4.48 -21.41 -4.83
N ILE A 76 3.64 -20.52 -5.36
CA ILE A 76 2.18 -20.69 -5.40
C ILE A 76 1.79 -21.38 -6.71
N PRO A 77 1.13 -22.54 -6.67
CA PRO A 77 0.63 -23.18 -7.88
C PRO A 77 -0.45 -22.33 -8.55
N LEU A 78 -0.49 -22.35 -9.89
CA LEU A 78 -1.50 -21.65 -10.66
C LEU A 78 -2.93 -22.03 -10.23
N GLY A 79 -3.81 -21.04 -10.10
CA GLY A 79 -5.19 -21.21 -9.66
C GLY A 79 -5.39 -21.36 -8.14
N THR A 80 -4.31 -21.33 -7.35
CA THR A 80 -4.40 -21.38 -5.89
C THR A 80 -4.70 -20.00 -5.32
N VAL A 81 -5.73 -19.92 -4.46
CA VAL A 81 -6.03 -18.71 -3.68
C VAL A 81 -5.16 -18.73 -2.42
N VAL A 82 -4.40 -17.67 -2.18
CA VAL A 82 -3.51 -17.51 -1.02
C VAL A 82 -3.91 -16.27 -0.21
N PRO A 83 -4.08 -16.34 1.12
CA PRO A 83 -4.30 -15.17 1.95
C PRO A 83 -2.99 -14.39 2.13
N LEU A 84 -3.06 -13.07 2.00
CA LEU A 84 -1.91 -12.18 2.17
C LEU A 84 -2.24 -11.10 3.21
N ASP A 85 -1.46 -11.08 4.28
CA ASP A 85 -1.54 -10.03 5.29
C ASP A 85 -0.40 -9.03 5.04
N ILE A 86 -0.75 -7.84 4.55
CA ILE A 86 0.22 -6.83 4.12
C ILE A 86 0.15 -5.62 5.05
N THR A 87 1.20 -5.40 5.83
CA THR A 87 1.34 -4.22 6.68
C THR A 87 1.65 -2.98 5.84
N LEU A 88 0.94 -1.89 6.13
CA LEU A 88 1.22 -0.57 5.59
C LEU A 88 2.22 0.16 6.50
N TRP A 89 3.22 0.85 5.94
CA TRP A 89 4.02 1.79 6.74
C TRP A 89 3.13 2.83 7.46
N PRO A 90 3.45 3.17 8.72
CA PRO A 90 2.59 3.98 9.56
C PRO A 90 2.50 5.43 9.07
N MET A 91 1.29 5.96 8.98
CA MET A 91 1.05 7.35 8.59
C MET A 91 -0.16 7.94 9.35
N GLY A 92 0.01 9.15 9.86
CA GLY A 92 -1.10 9.95 10.36
C GLY A 92 -1.79 10.69 9.22
N MET A 93 -3.09 10.46 9.03
CA MET A 93 -3.88 11.14 8.00
C MET A 93 -5.15 11.74 8.63
N VAL A 94 -5.56 12.90 8.13
CA VAL A 94 -6.81 13.56 8.52
C VAL A 94 -7.73 13.59 7.32
N PHE A 95 -8.98 13.19 7.54
CA PHE A 95 -10.04 13.23 6.54
C PHE A 95 -11.10 14.21 7.01
N ALA A 96 -11.29 15.28 6.24
CA ALA A 96 -12.36 16.23 6.38
C ALA A 96 -13.68 15.64 5.86
N GLU A 97 -14.78 16.32 6.15
CA GLU A 97 -16.11 15.92 5.68
C GLU A 97 -16.13 15.76 4.15
N GLY A 98 -16.63 14.61 3.69
CA GLY A 98 -16.71 14.26 2.28
C GLY A 98 -15.43 13.68 1.67
N GLU A 99 -14.29 13.79 2.34
CA GLU A 99 -13.06 13.11 1.88
C GLU A 99 -13.11 11.61 2.17
N GLY A 100 -12.37 10.83 1.39
CA GLY A 100 -12.42 9.37 1.43
C GLY A 100 -11.06 8.69 1.39
N VAL A 101 -11.08 7.40 1.68
CA VAL A 101 -9.96 6.46 1.57
C VAL A 101 -10.12 5.66 0.29
N MET A 102 -9.07 5.59 -0.52
CA MET A 102 -9.00 4.71 -1.69
C MET A 102 -7.88 3.69 -1.51
N LEU A 103 -8.22 2.40 -1.53
CA LEU A 103 -7.25 1.32 -1.58
C LEU A 103 -6.96 0.96 -3.03
N LEU A 104 -5.69 1.08 -3.42
CA LEU A 104 -5.18 0.56 -4.68
C LEU A 104 -4.40 -0.72 -4.42
N VAL A 105 -4.51 -1.67 -5.34
CA VAL A 105 -3.79 -2.95 -5.33
C VAL A 105 -3.20 -3.15 -6.73
N ALA A 106 -1.91 -3.46 -6.81
CA ALA A 106 -1.22 -3.66 -8.06
C ALA A 106 -0.10 -4.71 -7.96
N GLY A 107 0.36 -5.18 -9.12
CA GLY A 107 1.56 -6.01 -9.23
C GLY A 107 2.85 -5.21 -9.36
N HIS A 108 2.82 -3.88 -9.19
CA HIS A 108 3.98 -3.01 -9.35
C HIS A 108 3.85 -1.81 -8.41
N PHE A 109 4.95 -1.07 -8.22
CA PHE A 109 4.95 0.15 -7.42
C PHE A 109 3.93 1.17 -7.96
N LEU A 110 3.15 1.75 -7.04
CA LEU A 110 2.07 2.69 -7.35
C LEU A 110 2.48 4.16 -7.13
N SER A 111 3.74 4.42 -6.79
CA SER A 111 4.32 5.75 -6.60
C SER A 111 5.19 6.18 -7.79
N GLU A 112 5.35 7.48 -7.95
CA GLU A 112 6.35 8.06 -8.85
C GLU A 112 7.77 7.73 -8.37
N PRO A 113 8.75 7.55 -9.26
CA PRO A 113 10.11 7.25 -8.87
C PRO A 113 10.68 8.37 -7.98
N ALA A 114 11.62 8.01 -7.10
CA ALA A 114 12.26 8.96 -6.20
C ALA A 114 12.92 10.14 -6.95
N VAL A 115 13.49 9.86 -8.13
CA VAL A 115 14.00 10.82 -9.11
C VAL A 115 13.78 10.26 -10.52
N GLU A 116 13.69 11.12 -11.53
CA GLU A 116 13.41 10.70 -12.93
C GLU A 116 14.36 9.62 -13.45
N THR A 117 15.65 9.69 -13.09
CA THR A 117 16.66 8.69 -13.53
C THR A 117 16.41 7.28 -12.98
N MET A 118 15.60 7.14 -11.92
CA MET A 118 15.21 5.85 -11.33
C MET A 118 13.94 5.27 -11.97
N LYS A 119 13.35 5.96 -12.95
CA LYS A 119 12.18 5.45 -13.67
C LYS A 119 12.54 4.18 -14.43
N LEU A 120 11.91 3.08 -14.04
CA LEU A 120 12.06 1.80 -14.72
C LEU A 120 11.54 1.91 -16.15
N ARG A 121 12.29 1.33 -17.10
CA ARG A 121 11.90 1.24 -18.52
C ARG A 121 11.21 -0.08 -18.83
N GLU A 122 11.44 -1.09 -18.00
CA GLU A 122 10.90 -2.43 -18.07
C GLU A 122 10.60 -2.88 -16.63
N PRO A 123 9.60 -3.75 -16.40
CA PRO A 123 9.37 -4.33 -15.08
C PRO A 123 10.61 -5.04 -14.55
N ASP A 124 10.91 -4.87 -13.26
CA ASP A 124 12.02 -5.52 -12.56
C ASP A 124 11.57 -6.65 -11.63
N ASP A 125 10.32 -7.10 -11.79
CA ASP A 125 9.66 -8.13 -10.99
C ASP A 125 9.38 -9.44 -11.78
N GLU A 126 8.86 -10.45 -11.08
CA GLU A 126 8.50 -11.76 -11.66
C GLU A 126 7.00 -11.87 -12.00
N ASN A 127 6.24 -10.76 -11.97
CA ASN A 127 4.80 -10.81 -12.23
C ASN A 127 4.52 -11.02 -13.72
N VAL A 128 3.67 -12.02 -14.01
CA VAL A 128 3.23 -12.34 -15.36
C VAL A 128 1.76 -12.72 -15.33
N GLY A 129 0.96 -12.12 -16.22
CA GLY A 129 -0.45 -12.43 -16.39
C GLY A 129 -1.38 -11.71 -15.42
N ASP A 130 -2.53 -12.32 -15.16
CA ASP A 130 -3.61 -11.72 -14.38
C ASP A 130 -3.55 -12.11 -12.90
N HIS A 131 -3.78 -11.14 -12.03
CA HIS A 131 -3.97 -11.36 -10.60
C HIS A 131 -5.44 -11.17 -10.22
N HIS A 132 -5.99 -12.08 -9.44
CA HIS A 132 -7.39 -12.04 -8.99
C HIS A 132 -7.47 -11.75 -7.49
N ILE A 133 -8.24 -10.73 -7.13
CA ILE A 133 -8.55 -10.40 -5.73
C ILE A 133 -9.91 -11.01 -5.42
N HIS A 134 -9.95 -11.90 -4.42
CA HIS A 134 -11.17 -12.55 -3.97
C HIS A 134 -11.72 -11.82 -2.74
N THR A 135 -12.99 -11.41 -2.78
CA THR A 135 -13.65 -10.70 -1.68
C THR A 135 -15.04 -11.25 -1.43
N GLY A 136 -15.51 -11.15 -0.18
CA GLY A 136 -16.86 -11.57 0.22
C GLY A 136 -17.02 -13.07 0.48
N GLY A 137 -18.09 -13.43 1.19
CA GLY A 137 -18.39 -14.82 1.54
C GLY A 137 -17.29 -15.44 2.42
N GLN A 138 -16.62 -16.47 1.91
CA GLN A 138 -15.50 -17.13 2.59
C GLN A 138 -14.16 -16.38 2.46
N TYR A 139 -14.09 -15.36 1.60
CA TYR A 139 -12.88 -14.56 1.38
C TYR A 139 -13.00 -13.22 2.13
N ASP A 140 -12.39 -13.14 3.30
CA ASP A 140 -12.50 -12.03 4.25
C ASP A 140 -11.46 -10.92 4.01
N SER A 141 -11.09 -10.68 2.75
CA SER A 141 -10.21 -9.57 2.39
C SER A 141 -10.77 -8.24 2.89
N SER A 142 -9.99 -7.57 3.73
CA SER A 142 -10.40 -6.36 4.43
C SER A 142 -9.22 -5.39 4.60
N LEU A 143 -9.54 -4.11 4.78
CA LEU A 143 -8.58 -3.07 5.13
C LEU A 143 -8.79 -2.70 6.61
N ILE A 144 -7.75 -2.87 7.43
CA ILE A 144 -7.81 -2.59 8.87
C ILE A 144 -7.15 -1.23 9.14
N LEU A 145 -7.94 -0.22 9.50
CA LEU A 145 -7.46 1.14 9.80
C LEU A 145 -7.59 1.47 11.29
N PRO A 146 -6.52 2.00 11.94
CA PRO A 146 -6.57 2.42 13.32
C PRO A 146 -7.16 3.83 13.44
N VAL A 147 -8.49 3.95 13.39
CA VAL A 147 -9.17 5.24 13.47
C VAL A 147 -9.06 5.82 14.88
N VAL A 148 -8.31 6.91 15.02
CA VAL A 148 -8.17 7.65 16.28
C VAL A 148 -9.24 8.74 16.36
N ALA A 149 -10.27 8.53 17.18
CA ALA A 149 -11.28 9.55 17.48
C ALA A 149 -10.72 10.56 18.48
N GLY A 150 -10.06 11.61 17.99
CA GLY A 150 -9.68 12.77 18.78
C GLY A 150 -10.53 13.97 18.40
N ASN A 151 -11.22 14.60 19.35
CA ASN A 151 -11.76 15.94 19.17
C ASN A 151 -10.60 16.89 18.86
N ARG A 152 -10.36 17.19 17.58
CA ARG A 152 -9.54 18.33 17.19
C ARG A 152 -10.46 19.55 17.22
N ALA A 153 -10.58 20.14 18.41
CA ALA A 153 -11.16 21.46 18.61
C ALA A 153 -10.30 22.55 17.94
#